data_AF-A0A3D0QV37-F1
#
_entry.id   AF-A0A3D0QV37-F1
#
_cell.length_a   1.000
_cell.length_b   1.000
_cell.length_c   1.000
_cell.angle_alpha   90.00
_cell.angle_beta   90.00
_cell.angle_gamma   90.00
#
_symmetry.space_group_name_H-M   'P 1'
#
loop_
_entity.id
_entity.type
_entity.pdbx_description
1 polymer ?
#
loop_
_entity_poly.entity_id
_entity_poly.type
_entity_poly.pdbx_seq_one_letter_code
_entity_poly.pdbx_strand_id
1 'polypeptide(L)'
;MTEDMLRYVYAVVRTDSLPLPDELRGVGGAPVEAVARDGIAAVVSPVPAGDFDEEPMRAHLEDMRRLELLARGHQEVVDAVAARGCALPLRLATVCRGEPGVRRMLAADRGLL
;
A
#
# COMPACT_ATOMS: atom_id res chain seq x y z
N MET A 1 -6.33 -16.44 17.62
CA MET A 1 -6.95 -15.13 17.39
C MET A 1 -6.38 -14.66 16.06
N THR A 2 -7.16 -14.63 14.99
CA THR A 2 -6.67 -14.08 13.73
C THR A 2 -6.53 -12.59 13.96
N GLU A 3 -5.29 -12.07 13.98
CA GLU A 3 -5.07 -10.64 14.01
C GLU A 3 -5.81 -10.01 12.82
N ASP A 4 -6.56 -8.94 13.07
CA ASP A 4 -7.23 -8.22 11.98
C ASP A 4 -6.13 -7.65 11.08
N MET A 5 -6.23 -7.89 9.77
CA MET A 5 -5.19 -7.53 8.81
C MET A 5 -5.70 -6.38 7.94
N LEU A 6 -4.93 -5.30 7.93
CA LEU A 6 -5.16 -4.17 7.04
C LEU A 6 -4.35 -4.34 5.76
N ARG A 7 -4.76 -3.63 4.71
CA ARG A 7 -4.01 -3.50 3.47
C ARG A 7 -3.37 -2.12 3.45
N TYR A 8 -2.06 -2.06 3.57
CA TYR A 8 -1.30 -0.83 3.33
C TYR A 8 -1.26 -0.58 1.82
N VAL A 9 -1.61 0.62 1.37
CA VAL A 9 -1.70 0.96 -0.05
C VAL A 9 -0.60 1.94 -0.42
N TYR A 10 0.26 1.53 -1.35
CA TYR A 10 1.46 2.28 -1.73
C TYR A 10 1.18 3.24 -2.89
N ALA A 11 0.59 2.71 -3.95
CA ALA A 11 0.37 3.42 -5.20
C ALA A 11 -0.79 2.79 -5.97
N VAL A 12 -1.26 3.53 -6.97
CA VAL A 12 -2.14 3.01 -8.01
C VAL A 12 -1.35 2.99 -9.31
N VAL A 13 -1.44 1.88 -10.04
CA VAL A 13 -0.78 1.68 -11.33
C VAL A 13 -1.82 1.30 -12.39
N ARG A 14 -1.44 1.42 -13.66
CA ARG A 14 -2.20 0.83 -14.77
C ARG A 14 -2.03 -0.70 -14.76
N THR A 15 -3.06 -1.45 -15.15
CA THR A 15 -2.98 -2.93 -15.15
C THR A 15 -1.97 -3.50 -16.14
N ASP A 16 -1.54 -2.72 -17.13
CA ASP A 16 -0.47 -3.07 -18.07
C ASP A 16 0.93 -3.11 -17.43
N SER A 17 1.09 -2.51 -16.25
CA SER A 17 2.35 -2.47 -15.50
C SER A 17 2.56 -3.72 -14.63
N LEU A 18 1.58 -4.63 -14.64
CA LEU A 18 1.60 -5.94 -13.96
C LEU A 18 2.26 -7.02 -14.85
N PRO A 19 2.78 -8.13 -14.28
CA PRO A 19 2.82 -8.46 -12.85
C PRO A 19 3.84 -7.61 -12.06
N LEU A 20 3.69 -7.58 -10.73
CA LEU A 20 4.70 -7.02 -9.84
C LEU A 20 5.88 -7.98 -9.69
N PRO A 21 7.08 -7.51 -9.30
CA PRO A 21 8.21 -8.40 -9.01
C PRO A 21 7.90 -9.31 -7.81
N ASP A 22 8.19 -10.61 -7.94
CA ASP A 22 7.86 -11.62 -6.92
C ASP A 22 8.64 -11.42 -5.61
N GLU A 23 9.83 -10.83 -5.68
CA GLU A 23 10.69 -10.52 -4.53
C GLU A 23 10.35 -9.16 -3.89
N LEU A 24 9.44 -8.38 -4.47
CA LEU A 24 9.08 -7.07 -3.91
C LEU A 24 8.43 -7.25 -2.54
N ARG A 25 8.97 -6.54 -1.55
CA ARG A 25 8.48 -6.54 -0.17
C ARG A 25 8.05 -5.13 0.21
N GLY A 26 6.92 -5.06 0.90
CA GLY A 26 6.40 -3.82 1.44
C GLY A 26 6.88 -3.57 2.86
N VAL A 27 6.27 -2.55 3.47
CA VAL A 27 6.34 -2.27 4.91
C VAL A 27 6.03 -3.53 5.71
N GLY A 28 6.85 -3.81 6.72
CA GLY A 28 6.76 -5.02 7.53
C GLY A 28 7.32 -6.28 6.84
N GLY A 29 7.91 -6.15 5.66
CA GLY A 29 8.53 -7.26 4.93
C GLY A 29 7.54 -8.22 4.28
N ALA A 30 6.26 -7.87 4.22
CA ALA A 30 5.24 -8.70 3.59
C ALA A 30 5.33 -8.63 2.05
N PRO A 31 4.97 -9.70 1.32
CA PRO A 31 4.86 -9.66 -0.14
C PRO A 31 3.92 -8.55 -0.61
N VAL A 32 4.28 -7.89 -1.70
CA VAL A 32 3.43 -6.90 -2.35
C VAL A 32 2.49 -7.59 -3.34
N GLU A 33 1.23 -7.22 -3.30
CA GLU A 33 0.13 -7.74 -4.11
C GLU A 33 -0.52 -6.61 -4.90
N ALA A 34 -1.25 -6.96 -5.97
CA ALA A 34 -2.03 -6.02 -6.77
C ALA A 34 -3.53 -6.32 -6.64
N VAL A 35 -4.33 -5.30 -6.32
CA VAL A 35 -5.80 -5.38 -6.33
C VAL A 35 -6.32 -4.59 -7.53
N ALA A 36 -6.68 -5.31 -8.60
CA ALA A 36 -7.10 -4.72 -9.87
C ALA A 36 -8.60 -4.32 -9.89
N ARG A 37 -8.91 -3.22 -10.56
CA ARG A 37 -10.26 -2.72 -10.86
C ARG A 37 -10.24 -1.84 -12.11
N ASP A 38 -11.09 -2.10 -13.09
CA ASP A 38 -11.39 -1.22 -14.23
C ASP A 38 -10.15 -0.61 -14.96
N GLY A 39 -9.09 -1.40 -15.21
CA GLY A 39 -7.90 -0.98 -15.95
C GLY A 39 -6.79 -0.33 -15.09
N ILE A 40 -7.02 -0.18 -13.79
CA ILE A 40 -6.04 0.22 -12.78
C ILE A 40 -5.89 -0.86 -11.70
N ALA A 41 -4.83 -0.78 -10.91
CA ALA A 41 -4.60 -1.67 -9.76
C ALA A 41 -3.96 -0.91 -8.61
N ALA A 42 -4.43 -1.19 -7.39
CA ALA A 42 -3.76 -0.75 -6.16
C ALA A 42 -2.63 -1.72 -5.82
N VAL A 43 -1.45 -1.17 -5.55
CA VAL A 43 -0.28 -1.91 -5.05
C VAL A 43 -0.37 -1.90 -3.53
N VAL A 44 -0.43 -3.09 -2.92
CA VAL A 44 -0.73 -3.25 -1.49
C VAL A 44 0.12 -4.33 -0.82
N SER A 45 0.21 -4.31 0.51
CA SER A 45 0.70 -5.44 1.29
C SER A 45 -0.10 -5.57 2.59
N PRO A 46 -0.21 -6.77 3.17
CA PRO A 46 -0.87 -6.94 4.45
C PRO A 46 -0.02 -6.36 5.59
N VAL A 47 -0.67 -5.74 6.57
CA VAL A 47 -0.06 -5.23 7.80
C VAL A 47 -0.97 -5.51 9.00
N PRO A 48 -0.44 -5.76 10.21
CA PRO A 48 -1.25 -6.08 11.38
C PRO A 48 -2.00 -4.84 11.87
N ALA A 49 -3.30 -4.96 12.13
CA ALA A 49 -4.12 -3.86 12.64
C ALA A 49 -3.59 -3.29 13.96
N GLY A 50 -3.01 -4.13 14.82
CA GLY A 50 -2.42 -3.70 16.10
C GLY A 50 -1.34 -2.63 15.99
N ASP A 51 -0.69 -2.51 14.82
CA ASP A 51 0.37 -1.54 14.54
C ASP A 51 -0.06 -0.44 13.55
N PHE A 52 -1.15 -0.67 12.81
CA PHE A 52 -1.54 0.15 11.65
C PHE A 52 -2.97 0.70 11.69
N ASP A 53 -3.78 0.35 12.71
CA ASP A 53 -4.99 1.11 13.02
C ASP A 53 -4.63 2.53 13.50
N GLU A 54 -5.64 3.40 13.62
CA GLU A 54 -5.44 4.85 13.74
C GLU A 54 -4.55 5.28 14.92
N GLU A 55 -4.78 4.76 16.13
CA GLU A 55 -4.01 5.14 17.32
C GLU A 55 -2.55 4.66 17.27
N PRO A 56 -2.26 3.35 17.02
CA PRO A 56 -0.89 2.88 16.86
C PRO A 56 -0.14 3.59 15.74
N MET A 57 -0.80 3.83 14.60
CA MET A 57 -0.21 4.54 13.47
C MET A 57 0.17 5.97 13.86
N ARG A 58 -0.69 6.69 14.61
CA ARG A 58 -0.36 8.04 15.07
C ARG A 58 0.89 8.05 15.94
N ALA A 59 1.02 7.10 16.87
CA ALA A 59 2.21 6.96 17.70
C ALA A 59 3.47 6.64 16.86
N HIS A 60 3.33 5.83 15.80
CA HIS A 60 4.43 5.55 14.86
C HIS A 60 4.91 6.79 14.10
N LEU A 61 3.99 7.70 13.75
CA LEU A 61 4.33 8.93 13.03
C LEU A 61 5.02 9.97 13.94
N GLU A 62 4.86 9.87 15.26
CA GLU A 62 5.54 10.74 16.24
C GLU A 62 6.95 10.25 16.60
N ASP A 63 7.25 8.97 16.39
CA ASP A 63 8.60 8.41 16.54
C ASP A 63 9.37 8.50 15.22
N MET A 64 10.33 9.42 15.15
CA MET A 64 11.15 9.65 13.94
C MET A 64 11.81 8.40 13.37
N ARG A 65 12.24 7.44 14.21
CA ARG A 65 12.89 6.21 13.73
C ARG A 65 11.87 5.27 13.10
N ARG A 66 10.67 5.15 13.68
CA ARG A 66 9.59 4.35 13.10
C ARG A 66 9.06 4.99 11.82
N LEU A 67 8.89 6.31 11.82
CA LEU A 67 8.50 7.08 10.64
C LEU A 67 9.50 6.90 9.49
N GLU A 68 10.81 6.96 9.76
CA GLU A 68 11.84 6.75 8.74
C GLU A 68 11.76 5.35 8.13
N LEU A 69 11.63 4.30 8.95
CA LEU A 69 11.46 2.94 8.45
C LEU A 69 10.20 2.80 7.59
N LEU A 70 9.08 3.38 8.05
CA LEU A 70 7.82 3.35 7.33
C LEU A 70 7.91 4.08 5.99
N ALA A 71 8.50 5.27 5.99
CA ALA A 71 8.67 6.10 4.80
C ALA A 71 9.61 5.43 3.78
N ARG A 72 10.73 4.85 4.22
CA ARG A 72 11.65 4.15 3.33
C ARG A 72 11.00 2.91 2.72
N GLY A 73 10.37 2.06 3.53
CA GLY A 73 9.68 0.87 3.01
C GLY A 73 8.53 1.22 2.05
N HIS A 74 7.84 2.33 2.29
CA HIS A 74 6.85 2.86 1.35
C HIS A 74 7.50 3.31 0.04
N GLN A 75 8.56 4.12 0.11
CA GLN A 75 9.24 4.67 -1.06
C GLN A 75 9.87 3.57 -1.93
N GLU A 76 10.44 2.53 -1.32
CA GLU A 76 11.02 1.40 -2.06
C GLU A 76 9.99 0.70 -2.96
N VAL A 77 8.76 0.50 -2.48
CA VAL A 77 7.68 -0.05 -3.29
C VAL A 77 7.26 0.92 -4.39
N VAL A 78 7.10 2.21 -4.06
CA VAL A 78 6.72 3.24 -5.04
C VAL A 78 7.73 3.33 -6.18
N ASP A 79 9.03 3.38 -5.86
CA ASP A 79 10.11 3.44 -6.84
C ASP A 79 10.12 2.18 -7.73
N ALA A 80 9.96 1.00 -7.13
CA ALA A 80 9.94 -0.26 -7.85
C ALA A 80 8.80 -0.34 -8.88
N VAL A 81 7.61 0.19 -8.55
CA VAL A 81 6.48 0.19 -9.48
C VAL A 81 6.53 1.33 -10.50
N ALA A 82 7.04 2.51 -10.10
CA ALA A 82 7.23 3.64 -11.02
C ALA A 82 8.29 3.33 -12.09
N ALA A 83 9.28 2.50 -11.78
CA ALA A 83 10.27 2.03 -12.76
C ALA A 83 9.66 1.18 -13.90
N ARG A 84 8.42 0.68 -13.73
CA ARG A 84 7.73 -0.18 -14.70
C ARG A 84 6.73 0.55 -15.57
N GLY A 85 6.32 1.77 -15.21
CA GLY A 85 5.28 2.50 -15.91
C GLY A 85 4.68 3.64 -15.09
N CYS A 86 3.49 4.09 -15.50
CA CYS A 86 2.81 5.16 -14.80
C CYS A 86 2.29 4.67 -13.44
N ALA A 87 2.80 5.30 -12.38
CA ALA A 87 2.38 5.08 -11.01
C ALA A 87 1.89 6.39 -10.41
N LEU A 88 0.78 6.33 -9.68
CA LEU A 88 0.27 7.40 -8.83
C LEU A 88 0.53 7.02 -7.37
N PRO A 89 1.56 7.59 -6.73
CA PRO A 89 1.84 7.33 -5.32
C PRO A 89 0.69 7.82 -4.45
N LEU A 90 0.29 7.01 -3.46
CA LEU A 90 -0.65 7.44 -2.43
C LEU A 90 0.08 8.02 -1.23
N ARG A 91 -0.66 8.72 -0.37
CA ARG A 91 -0.10 9.28 0.86
C ARG A 91 0.45 8.17 1.75
N LEU A 92 1.54 8.48 2.46
CA LEU A 92 2.08 7.61 3.50
C LEU A 92 0.98 7.25 4.51
N ALA A 93 1.04 6.03 5.05
CA ALA A 93 0.09 5.47 6.01
C ALA A 93 -1.35 5.33 5.48
N THR A 94 -1.54 5.20 4.16
CA THR A 94 -2.86 4.85 3.60
C THR A 94 -3.17 3.38 3.83
N VAL A 95 -4.18 3.07 4.64
CA VAL A 95 -4.61 1.69 4.96
C VAL A 95 -6.09 1.45 4.66
N CYS A 96 -6.43 0.23 4.28
CA CYS A 96 -7.78 -0.23 3.98
C CYS A 96 -8.12 -1.51 4.74
N ARG A 97 -9.39 -1.69 5.13
CA ARG A 97 -9.87 -2.96 5.70
C ARG A 97 -10.08 -3.98 4.57
N GLY A 98 -9.12 -4.89 4.43
CA GLY A 98 -9.11 -5.94 3.41
C GLY A 98 -9.19 -5.43 1.96
N GLU A 99 -9.24 -6.36 1.01
CA GLU A 99 -9.43 -6.04 -0.40
C GLU A 99 -10.75 -5.31 -0.72
N PRO A 100 -11.89 -5.60 -0.06
CA PRO A 100 -13.12 -4.84 -0.29
C PRO A 100 -12.97 -3.35 0.05
N GLY A 101 -12.15 -3.00 1.04
CA GLY A 101 -11.78 -1.62 1.34
C GLY A 101 -11.01 -0.97 0.18
N VAL A 102 -9.98 -1.66 -0.31
CA VAL A 102 -9.16 -1.20 -1.44
C VAL A 102 -9.99 -0.99 -2.71
N ARG A 103 -10.89 -1.92 -3.03
CA ARG A 103 -11.78 -1.80 -4.20
C ARG A 103 -12.74 -0.62 -4.09
N ARG A 104 -13.24 -0.32 -2.88
CA ARG A 104 -14.06 0.88 -2.64
C ARG A 104 -13.25 2.16 -2.81
N MET A 105 -12.01 2.20 -2.33
CA MET A 105 -11.10 3.31 -2.54
C MET A 105 -10.87 3.58 -4.04
N LEU A 106 -10.55 2.53 -4.82
CA LEU A 106 -10.39 2.62 -6.28
C LEU A 106 -11.69 3.00 -7.02
N ALA A 107 -12.86 2.86 -6.39
CA ALA A 107 -14.14 3.25 -6.98
C ALA A 107 -14.53 4.70 -6.67
N ALA A 108 -14.13 5.19 -5.50
CA ALA A 108 -14.48 6.53 -5.03
C ALA A 108 -13.70 7.61 -5.76
N ASP A 109 -12.47 7.31 -6.19
CA ASP A 109 -11.57 8.29 -6.76
C ASP A 109 -11.45 8.15 -8.28
N ARG A 110 -12.20 8.99 -8.99
CA ARG A 110 -12.29 9.00 -10.47
C ARG A 110 -11.08 9.65 -11.15
N GLY A 111 -10.11 10.17 -10.39
CA GLY A 111 -8.87 10.78 -10.88
C GLY A 111 -7.66 9.85 -10.90
N LEU A 112 -7.83 8.59 -10.52
CA LEU A 112 -6.76 7.61 -10.51
C LEU A 112 -6.50 7.08 -11.94
N LEU A 113 -5.56 7.72 -12.65
CA LEU A 113 -4.92 7.34 -13.94
C LEU A 113 -5.82 7.05 -15.16
#